data_AF-A0A1C3JSC1-F1
#
_entry.id   AF-A0A1C3JSC1-F1
#
_cell.length_a   1.000
_cell.length_b   1.000
_cell.length_c   1.000
_cell.angle_alpha   90.00
_cell.angle_beta   90.00
_cell.angle_gamma   90.00
#
_symmetry.space_group_name_H-M   'P 1'
#
loop_
_entity.id
_entity.type
_entity.pdbx_description
1 polymer ?
#
loop_
_entity_poly.entity_id
_entity_poly.type
_entity_poly.pdbx_seq_one_letter_code
_entity_poly.pdbx_strand_id
1 'polypeptide(L)'
;MNFKTPALIAALTLTATASFAASDNNLHDDYLSAQAQAKALSAQLDTMGVESNPNVEFNSPATLSQKVDAYEAKISDLQGQFDSAHSAN
;
A
#
# COMPACT_ATOMS: atom_id res chain seq x y z
N MET A 1 -21.61 -26.47 20.97
CA MET A 1 -21.66 -25.00 20.83
C MET A 1 -20.22 -24.52 20.80
N ASN A 2 -19.67 -24.31 19.61
CA ASN A 2 -18.28 -23.89 19.41
C ASN A 2 -18.26 -22.62 18.58
N PHE A 3 -17.14 -21.89 18.69
CA PHE A 3 -16.86 -20.54 18.17
C PHE A 3 -17.25 -19.43 19.15
N LYS A 4 -16.35 -19.26 20.11
CA LYS A 4 -16.31 -18.14 21.04
C LYS A 4 -14.94 -17.48 20.87
N THR A 5 -14.81 -16.53 19.95
CA THR A 5 -13.93 -15.36 20.13
C THR A 5 -14.22 -14.32 19.05
N PRO A 6 -14.50 -13.06 19.42
CA PRO A 6 -14.69 -11.98 18.46
C PRO A 6 -13.34 -11.65 17.81
N ALA A 7 -13.25 -11.76 16.49
CA ALA A 7 -12.10 -11.25 15.74
C ALA A 7 -12.04 -9.74 15.96
N LEU A 8 -10.96 -9.32 16.62
CA LEU A 8 -10.67 -7.95 16.96
C LEU A 8 -10.40 -7.20 15.66
N ILE A 9 -11.41 -6.51 15.13
CA ILE A 9 -11.28 -5.61 13.99
C ILE A 9 -10.48 -4.40 14.50
N ALA A 10 -9.16 -4.53 14.47
CA ALA A 10 -8.25 -3.42 14.60
C ALA A 10 -8.41 -2.57 13.33
N ALA A 11 -9.42 -1.70 13.33
CA ALA A 11 -9.55 -0.63 12.36
C ALA A 11 -8.41 0.35 12.58
N LEU A 12 -7.23 0.01 12.08
CA LEU A 12 -6.15 0.96 11.86
C LEU A 12 -6.60 1.89 10.73
N THR A 13 -7.19 3.02 11.12
CA THR A 13 -7.46 4.14 10.24
C THR A 13 -6.13 4.69 9.72
N LEU A 14 -5.65 4.15 8.60
CA LEU A 14 -4.54 4.70 7.82
C LEU A 14 -5.02 5.91 7.00
N THR A 15 -5.53 6.95 7.66
CA THR A 15 -5.50 8.29 7.06
C THR A 15 -4.12 8.86 7.29
N ALA A 16 -3.16 8.32 6.55
CA ALA A 16 -1.89 8.97 6.29
C ALA A 16 -1.90 9.40 4.82
N THR A 17 -2.75 10.38 4.49
CA THR A 17 -2.44 11.32 3.42
C THR A 17 -1.29 12.19 3.92
N ALA A 18 -0.11 11.57 4.01
CA ALA A 18 1.14 12.30 4.04
C ALA A 18 1.22 12.98 2.67
N SER A 19 0.79 14.23 2.61
CA SER A 19 1.21 15.16 1.58
C SER A 19 2.73 15.25 1.68
N PHE A 20 3.42 14.36 0.97
CA PHE A 20 4.86 14.38 0.81
C PHE A 20 5.19 15.61 -0.02
N ALA A 21 5.25 16.76 0.66
CA ALA A 21 5.92 17.94 0.15
C ALA A 21 7.41 17.57 0.06
N ALA A 22 7.80 17.07 -1.10
CA ALA A 22 9.16 16.78 -1.51
C ALA A 22 10.02 18.05 -1.28
N SER A 23 10.80 18.02 -0.20
CA SER A 23 11.83 19.02 0.07
C SER A 23 13.19 18.34 0.24
N ASP A 24 13.46 17.32 -0.56
CA ASP A 24 14.82 16.88 -0.90
C ASP A 24 14.73 16.02 -2.17
N ASN A 25 15.50 16.35 -3.21
CA ASN A 25 15.33 15.84 -4.59
C ASN A 25 15.86 14.40 -4.76
N ASN A 26 15.64 13.52 -3.78
CA ASN A 26 16.17 12.17 -3.73
C ASN A 26 15.12 11.14 -4.17
N LEU A 27 14.94 11.02 -5.49
CA LEU A 27 14.07 10.02 -6.14
C LEU A 27 14.32 8.57 -5.67
N HIS A 28 15.52 8.29 -5.14
CA HIS A 28 15.83 6.99 -4.56
C HIS A 28 15.16 6.77 -3.20
N ASP A 29 15.11 7.82 -2.38
CA ASP A 29 14.40 7.80 -1.09
C ASP A 29 12.88 7.71 -1.33
N ASP A 30 12.36 8.48 -2.30
CA ASP A 30 10.97 8.41 -2.74
C ASP A 30 10.60 6.99 -3.19
N TYR A 31 11.47 6.34 -3.97
CA TYR A 31 11.28 4.96 -4.40
C TYR A 31 11.24 3.97 -3.23
N LEU A 32 12.17 4.09 -2.28
CA LEU A 32 12.22 3.22 -1.09
C LEU A 32 11.00 3.42 -0.19
N SER A 33 10.60 4.67 -0.01
CA SER A 33 9.41 5.05 0.75
C SER A 33 8.14 4.48 0.10
N ALA A 34 7.99 4.65 -1.22
CA ALA A 34 6.84 4.13 -1.97
C ALA A 34 6.79 2.60 -1.93
N GLN A 35 7.94 1.92 -2.04
CA GLN A 35 8.01 0.47 -1.88
C GLN A 35 7.58 0.01 -0.47
N ALA A 36 8.05 0.70 0.57
CA ALA A 36 7.65 0.39 1.95
C ALA A 36 6.14 0.60 2.18
N GLN A 37 5.58 1.66 1.61
CA GLN A 37 4.16 1.96 1.69
C GLN A 37 3.30 0.91 0.97
N ALA A 38 3.67 0.50 -0.25
CA ALA A 38 2.97 -0.56 -0.98
C ALA A 38 2.97 -1.88 -0.17
N LYS A 39 4.09 -2.21 0.47
CA LYS A 39 4.20 -3.40 1.33
C LYS A 39 3.33 -3.30 2.58
N ALA A 40 3.27 -2.14 3.22
CA ALA A 40 2.42 -1.93 4.39
C ALA A 40 0.92 -2.05 4.04
N LEU A 41 0.48 -1.42 2.95
CA LEU A 41 -0.89 -1.53 2.46
C LEU A 41 -1.25 -2.96 2.09
N SER A 42 -0.35 -3.67 1.41
CA SER A 42 -0.58 -5.06 1.06
C SER A 42 -0.70 -5.97 2.28
N ALA A 43 0.15 -5.79 3.30
CA ALA A 43 0.02 -6.53 4.56
C ALA A 43 -1.32 -6.24 5.25
N GLN A 44 -1.81 -5.00 5.18
CA GLN A 44 -3.11 -4.64 5.74
C GLN A 44 -4.28 -5.28 4.96
N LEU A 45 -4.22 -5.26 3.63
CA LEU A 45 -5.18 -5.98 2.78
C LEU A 45 -5.19 -7.49 3.09
N ASP A 46 -4.01 -8.08 3.31
CA ASP A 46 -3.89 -9.48 3.70
C ASP A 46 -4.55 -9.76 5.07
N THR A 47 -4.42 -8.85 6.05
CA THR A 47 -5.16 -8.98 7.33
C THR A 47 -6.68 -8.89 7.17
N MET A 48 -7.16 -8.26 6.09
CA MET A 48 -8.58 -8.19 5.72
C MET A 48 -9.01 -9.38 4.84
N GLY A 49 -8.11 -10.30 4.52
CA GLY A 49 -8.36 -11.45 3.64
C GLY A 49 -8.38 -11.10 2.15
N VAL A 50 -7.81 -9.96 1.77
CA VAL A 50 -7.70 -9.51 0.38
C VAL A 50 -6.29 -9.81 -0.14
N GLU A 51 -6.20 -10.71 -1.11
CA GLU A 51 -4.93 -11.04 -1.75
C GLU A 51 -4.44 -9.84 -2.57
N SER A 52 -3.28 -9.32 -2.21
CA SER A 52 -2.70 -8.13 -2.84
C SER A 52 -1.21 -8.32 -3.10
N ASN A 53 -0.74 -7.82 -4.25
CA ASN A 53 0.67 -7.90 -4.63
C ASN A 53 1.32 -6.50 -4.55
N PRO A 54 2.24 -6.26 -3.61
CA PRO A 54 2.92 -4.98 -3.44
C PRO A 54 4.08 -4.77 -4.42
N ASN A 55 4.46 -5.80 -5.17
CA ASN A 55 5.60 -5.72 -6.08
C ASN A 55 5.18 -5.10 -7.42
N VAL A 56 6.07 -4.25 -7.94
CA VAL A 56 6.00 -3.75 -9.31
C VAL A 56 7.02 -4.50 -10.15
N GLU A 57 6.55 -5.19 -11.19
CA GLU A 57 7.41 -5.85 -12.16
C GLU A 57 7.83 -4.87 -13.25
N PHE A 58 9.14 -4.69 -13.41
CA PHE A 58 9.71 -3.88 -14.48
C PHE A 58 10.25 -4.81 -15.56
N ASN A 59 9.50 -4.94 -16.66
CA ASN A 59 9.89 -5.77 -17.81
C ASN A 59 11.07 -5.18 -18.63
N SER A 60 11.62 -4.05 -18.20
CA SER A 60 12.73 -3.34 -18.85
C SER A 60 13.48 -2.47 -17.83
N PRO A 61 14.75 -2.10 -18.09
CA PRO A 61 15.47 -1.17 -17.23
C PRO A 61 14.78 0.19 -17.22
N ALA A 62 13.93 0.41 -16.21
CA ALA A 62 13.22 1.65 -15.96
C ALA A 62 14.11 2.63 -15.18
N THR A 63 14.00 3.92 -15.50
CA THR A 63 14.66 4.98 -14.73
C THR A 63 14.05 5.10 -13.33
N LEU A 64 14.78 5.70 -12.38
CA LEU A 64 14.29 5.88 -11.01
C LEU A 64 12.93 6.59 -10.96
N SER A 65 12.73 7.64 -11.75
CA SER A 65 11.43 8.32 -11.86
C SER A 65 10.32 7.39 -12.32
N GLN A 66 10.56 6.59 -13.37
CA GLN A 66 9.59 5.61 -13.85
C GLN A 66 9.26 4.54 -12.80
N LYS A 67 10.24 4.19 -11.95
CA LYS A 67 10.03 3.26 -10.85
C LYS A 67 9.19 3.88 -9.74
N VAL A 68 9.42 5.14 -9.39
CA VAL A 68 8.61 5.90 -8.43
C VAL A 68 7.17 5.97 -8.94
N ASP A 69 6.96 6.45 -10.17
CA ASP A 69 5.63 6.57 -10.78
C ASP A 69 4.87 5.23 -10.77
N ALA A 70 5.57 4.13 -11.05
CA ALA A 70 4.96 2.80 -11.05
C ALA A 70 4.59 2.31 -9.64
N TYR A 71 5.40 2.63 -8.62
CA TYR A 71 5.05 2.33 -7.22
C TYR A 71 3.94 3.24 -6.70
N GLU A 72 3.91 4.52 -7.07
CA GLU A 72 2.80 5.43 -6.73
C GLU A 72 1.47 4.95 -7.33
N ALA A 73 1.47 4.54 -8.61
CA ALA A 73 0.30 3.94 -9.23
C ALA A 73 -0.13 2.65 -8.50
N LYS A 74 0.82 1.82 -8.08
CA LYS A 74 0.55 0.61 -7.31
C LYS A 74 -0.03 0.93 -5.93
N ILE A 75 0.48 1.94 -5.23
CA ILE A 75 -0.04 2.40 -3.94
C ILE A 75 -1.49 2.85 -4.11
N SER A 76 -1.79 3.63 -5.15
CA SER A 76 -3.16 4.10 -5.41
C SER A 76 -4.13 2.93 -5.67
N ASP A 77 -3.69 1.90 -6.40
CA ASP A 77 -4.48 0.68 -6.62
C ASP A 77 -4.73 -0.08 -5.31
N LEU A 78 -3.69 -0.28 -4.49
CA LEU A 78 -3.81 -0.94 -3.19
C LEU A 78 -4.69 -0.14 -2.22
N GLN A 79 -4.61 1.19 -2.25
CA GLN A 79 -5.53 2.05 -1.48
C GLN A 79 -6.97 1.89 -1.94
N GLY A 80 -7.23 1.82 -3.25
CA GLY A 80 -8.56 1.56 -3.77
C GLY A 80 -9.12 0.21 -3.33
N GLN A 81 -8.28 -0.84 -3.30
CA GLN A 81 -8.65 -2.15 -2.76
C GLN A 81 -8.93 -2.07 -1.26
N PHE A 82 -8.13 -1.30 -0.51
CA PHE A 82 -8.29 -1.14 0.93
C PHE A 82 -9.61 -0.44 1.24
N ASP A 83 -9.87 0.70 0.59
CA ASP A 83 -11.10 1.46 0.76
C ASP A 83 -12.33 0.62 0.38
N SER A 84 -12.23 -0.15 -0.71
CA SER A 84 -13.31 -1.05 -1.13
C SER A 84 -13.60 -2.13 -0.08
N ALA A 85 -12.56 -2.82 0.40
CA ALA A 85 -12.73 -3.89 1.38
C ALA A 85 -13.03 -3.37 2.80
N HIS A 86 -12.63 -2.14 3.13
CA HIS A 86 -13.03 -1.46 4.35
C HIS A 86 -14.49 -1.02 4.30
N SER A 87 -14.97 -0.52 3.16
CA SER A 87 -16.38 -0.12 2.98
C SER A 87 -17.35 -1.31 2.90
N ALA A 88 -16.85 -2.50 2.54
CA ALA A 88 -17.63 -3.72 2.43
C ALA A 88 -17.78 -4.51 3.74
N ASN A 89 -16.98 -4.19 4.77
CA ASN A 89 -17.05 -4.75 6.13
C ASN A 89 -17.82 -3.83 7.09
#